data_AF-A0A8J6WK31-F1
#
_entry.id   AF-A0A8J6WK31-F1
#
_cell.length_a   1.000
_cell.length_b   1.000
_cell.length_c   1.000
_cell.angle_alpha   90.00
_cell.angle_beta   90.00
_cell.angle_gamma   90.00
#
_symmetry.space_group_name_H-M   'P 1'
#
loop_
_entity.id
_entity.type
_entity.pdbx_description
1 polymer ?
#
loop_
_entity_poly.entity_id
_entity_poly.type
_entity_poly.pdbx_seq_one_letter_code
_entity_poly.pdbx_strand_id
1 'polypeptide(L)'
;MTSYATATARADMGELRRLRSLLPPELQSWVTVESAIDVTPPLITCEELGKDQVEIQVDLIKWEQLALDQRNLLFWHEVGRIQNDTIPRDGWEMAALAIGLGGAVGELWVQDGLLLMLALGLCGFSSWRLYKRNNNQKTLQESITADERAIAIATRFGYTLPNAYKSLGSALKTLIEQTPKKRQRDRYIKRLEALKKSAAKAKESARAERGDMRSAY
;
A
#
# COMPACT_ATOMS: atom_id res chain seq x y z
N MET A 1 1.77 22.75 28.90
CA MET A 1 1.95 21.53 28.08
C MET A 1 0.63 20.85 27.68
N THR A 2 -0.48 21.08 28.39
CA THR A 2 -1.82 20.55 28.02
C THR A 2 -2.42 21.15 26.75
N SER A 3 -2.13 22.42 26.42
CA SER A 3 -2.66 23.09 25.22
C SER A 3 -2.17 22.47 23.90
N TYR A 4 -0.89 22.09 23.83
CA TYR A 4 -0.30 21.47 22.64
C TYR A 4 -0.90 20.08 22.37
N ALA A 5 -1.02 19.23 23.40
CA ALA A 5 -1.62 17.90 23.24
C ALA A 5 -3.08 17.97 22.73
N THR A 6 -3.85 18.97 23.18
CA THR A 6 -5.23 19.17 22.75
C THR A 6 -5.34 19.75 21.33
N ALA A 7 -4.34 20.51 20.88
CA ALA A 7 -4.26 21.06 19.53
C ALA A 7 -3.86 19.99 18.51
N THR A 8 -2.86 19.16 18.84
CA THR A 8 -2.43 18.02 18.01
C THR A 8 -3.57 17.02 17.83
N ALA A 9 -4.26 16.61 18.91
CA ALA A 9 -5.41 15.71 18.80
C ALA A 9 -6.57 16.27 17.95
N ARG A 10 -6.75 17.60 17.91
CA ARG A 10 -7.73 18.25 17.02
C ARG A 10 -7.27 18.26 15.56
N ALA A 11 -5.98 18.51 15.30
CA ALA A 11 -5.40 18.45 13.97
C ALA A 11 -5.47 17.03 13.40
N ASP A 12 -5.16 16.03 14.22
CA ASP A 12 -5.26 14.60 13.91
C ASP A 12 -6.69 14.21 13.52
N MET A 13 -7.68 14.61 14.32
CA MET A 13 -9.10 14.40 13.99
C MET A 13 -9.55 15.13 12.72
N GLY A 14 -8.98 16.30 12.43
CA GLY A 14 -9.24 17.05 11.19
C GLY A 14 -8.68 16.33 9.96
N GLU A 15 -7.46 15.80 10.06
CA GLU A 15 -6.78 15.03 9.03
C GLU A 15 -7.56 13.75 8.69
N LEU A 16 -7.95 12.97 9.71
CA LEU A 16 -8.72 11.73 9.53
C LEU A 16 -10.08 11.99 8.86
N ARG A 17 -10.78 13.06 9.25
CA ARG A 17 -12.02 13.49 8.57
C ARG A 17 -11.78 13.88 7.11
N ARG A 18 -10.68 14.58 6.82
CA ARG A 18 -10.32 14.92 5.43
C ARG A 18 -10.05 13.65 4.63
N LEU A 19 -9.25 12.72 5.12
CA LEU A 19 -8.97 11.45 4.43
C LEU A 19 -10.26 10.67 4.16
N ARG A 20 -11.18 10.62 5.13
CA ARG A 20 -12.50 10.02 4.94
C ARG A 20 -13.31 10.70 3.83
N SER A 21 -13.22 12.02 3.69
CA SER A 21 -13.88 12.76 2.60
C SER A 21 -13.27 12.52 1.22
N LEU A 22 -12.00 12.06 1.16
CA LEU A 22 -11.30 11.73 -0.09
C LEU A 22 -11.59 10.29 -0.55
N LEU A 23 -12.30 9.49 0.24
CA LEU A 23 -12.74 8.16 -0.16
C LEU A 23 -13.88 8.25 -1.19
N PRO A 24 -13.80 7.47 -2.29
CA PRO A 24 -14.93 7.25 -3.18
C PRO A 24 -16.19 6.82 -2.40
N PRO A 25 -17.39 7.26 -2.78
CA PRO A 25 -18.63 6.97 -2.04
C PRO A 25 -18.86 5.46 -1.79
N GLU A 26 -18.46 4.63 -2.76
CA GLU A 26 -18.56 3.17 -2.73
C GLU A 26 -17.79 2.52 -1.56
N LEU A 27 -16.73 3.17 -1.07
CA LEU A 27 -15.83 2.64 -0.05
C LEU A 27 -16.12 3.17 1.35
N GLN A 28 -16.89 4.24 1.48
CA GLN A 28 -17.11 4.93 2.75
C GLN A 28 -17.88 4.09 3.80
N SER A 29 -18.59 3.03 3.37
CA SER A 29 -19.37 2.16 4.26
C SER A 29 -18.58 1.00 4.86
N TRP A 30 -17.42 0.64 4.28
CA TRP A 30 -16.63 -0.54 4.68
C TRP A 30 -15.13 -0.27 4.81
N VAL A 31 -14.67 0.94 4.49
CA VAL A 31 -13.31 1.40 4.75
C VAL A 31 -13.29 2.36 5.94
N THR A 32 -12.56 2.00 6.99
CA THR A 32 -12.25 2.86 8.14
C THR A 32 -10.86 3.45 8.00
N VAL A 33 -10.67 4.69 8.46
CA VAL A 33 -9.37 5.37 8.45
C VAL A 33 -9.03 5.73 9.88
N GLU A 34 -7.94 5.18 10.39
CA GLU A 34 -7.50 5.32 11.78
C GLU A 34 -6.05 5.80 11.88
N SER A 35 -5.69 6.36 13.03
CA SER A 35 -4.31 6.70 13.34
C SER A 35 -3.56 5.44 13.76
N ALA A 36 -2.36 5.21 13.22
CA ALA A 36 -1.53 4.09 13.64
C ALA A 36 -1.11 4.24 15.11
N ILE A 37 -1.34 3.19 15.92
CA ILE A 37 -1.08 3.18 17.37
C ILE A 37 0.27 2.52 17.71
N ASP A 38 0.92 1.91 16.72
CA ASP A 38 2.15 1.14 16.89
C ASP A 38 3.36 2.00 17.30
N VAL A 39 4.37 1.39 17.94
CA VAL A 39 5.56 2.10 18.45
C VAL A 39 6.44 2.67 17.33
N THR A 40 6.50 2.00 16.18
CA THR A 40 7.19 2.48 14.96
C THR A 40 6.40 2.08 13.70
N PRO A 41 5.22 2.69 13.47
CA PRO A 41 4.36 2.25 12.40
C PRO A 41 4.95 2.63 11.03
N PRO A 42 4.66 1.84 9.97
CA PRO A 42 4.91 2.30 8.62
C PRO A 42 4.00 3.50 8.30
N LEU A 43 4.36 4.28 7.27
CA LEU A 43 3.65 5.53 6.94
C LEU A 43 2.14 5.31 6.73
N ILE A 44 1.78 4.26 6.00
CA ILE A 44 0.42 3.80 5.82
C ILE A 44 0.42 2.27 5.88
N THR A 45 -0.55 1.71 6.60
CA THR A 45 -0.86 0.27 6.62
C THR A 45 -2.30 0.09 6.15
N CYS A 46 -2.56 -0.97 5.41
CA CYS A 46 -3.92 -1.41 5.11
C CYS A 46 -4.07 -2.84 5.57
N GLU A 47 -5.04 -3.07 6.45
CA GLU A 47 -5.34 -4.37 7.03
C GLU A 47 -6.83 -4.70 6.87
N GLU A 48 -7.14 -5.98 6.70
CA GLU A 48 -8.51 -6.47 6.64
C GLU A 48 -8.90 -6.94 8.05
N LEU A 49 -9.83 -6.24 8.71
CA LEU A 49 -10.27 -6.54 10.08
C LEU A 49 -11.27 -7.72 10.13
N GLY A 50 -11.91 -8.04 9.00
CA GLY A 50 -12.87 -9.14 8.83
C GLY A 50 -14.16 -8.74 8.11
N LYS A 51 -14.87 -9.74 7.53
CA LYS A 51 -16.16 -9.61 6.79
C LYS A 51 -16.20 -8.37 5.87
N ASP A 52 -15.23 -8.29 4.96
CA ASP A 52 -15.13 -7.23 3.94
C ASP A 52 -14.91 -5.81 4.48
N GLN A 53 -14.50 -5.66 5.75
CA GLN A 53 -14.07 -4.38 6.31
C GLN A 53 -12.56 -4.21 6.22
N VAL A 54 -12.16 -3.03 5.75
CA VAL A 54 -10.76 -2.67 5.56
C VAL A 54 -10.44 -1.46 6.41
N GLU A 55 -9.33 -1.52 7.14
CA GLU A 55 -8.80 -0.42 7.92
C GLU A 55 -7.54 0.14 7.25
N ILE A 56 -7.53 1.46 7.03
CA ILE A 56 -6.35 2.20 6.62
C ILE A 56 -5.79 2.91 7.85
N GLN A 57 -4.63 2.47 8.31
CA GLN A 57 -3.91 3.08 9.42
C GLN A 57 -2.85 4.04 8.88
N VAL A 58 -2.82 5.27 9.40
CA VAL A 58 -1.88 6.30 8.97
C VAL A 58 -1.04 6.78 10.15
N ASP A 59 0.28 6.81 9.98
CA ASP A 59 1.19 7.47 10.92
C ASP A 59 1.13 8.98 10.73
N LEU A 60 0.29 9.66 11.51
CA LEU A 60 0.01 11.09 11.38
C LEU A 60 1.28 11.96 11.55
N ILE A 61 2.25 11.53 12.37
CA ILE A 61 3.49 12.28 12.62
C ILE A 61 4.34 12.33 11.36
N LYS A 62 4.52 11.18 10.69
CA LYS A 62 5.26 11.13 9.42
C LYS A 62 4.42 11.71 8.27
N TRP A 63 3.09 11.59 8.35
CA TRP A 63 2.16 12.08 7.35
C TRP A 63 2.21 13.61 7.20
N GLU A 64 2.27 14.34 8.31
CA GLU A 64 2.35 15.81 8.31
C GLU A 64 3.63 16.36 7.63
N GLN A 65 4.70 15.56 7.55
CA GLN A 65 5.95 15.94 6.89
C GLN A 65 5.82 15.96 5.36
N LEU A 66 4.75 15.38 4.82
CA LEU A 66 4.48 15.32 3.38
C LEU A 66 3.59 16.46 2.92
N ALA A 67 3.85 16.96 1.72
CA ALA A 67 2.98 17.96 1.10
C ALA A 67 1.55 17.40 0.93
N LEU A 68 0.54 18.28 0.97
CA LEU A 68 -0.86 17.86 0.92
C LEU A 68 -1.19 17.04 -0.34
N ASP A 69 -0.66 17.45 -1.49
CA ASP A 69 -0.84 16.70 -2.74
C ASP A 69 -0.17 15.32 -2.72
N GLN A 70 0.97 15.19 -2.05
CA GLN A 70 1.65 13.90 -1.90
C GLN A 70 0.84 12.96 -1.02
N ARG A 71 0.31 13.47 0.10
CA ARG A 71 -0.58 12.72 1.00
C ARG A 71 -1.81 12.20 0.27
N ASN A 72 -2.49 13.07 -0.48
CA ASN A 72 -3.70 12.67 -1.20
C ASN A 72 -3.43 11.55 -2.22
N LEU A 73 -2.33 11.66 -2.98
CA LEU A 73 -1.97 10.65 -3.99
C LEU A 73 -1.52 9.32 -3.36
N LEU A 74 -0.79 9.36 -2.24
CA LEU A 74 -0.43 8.15 -1.48
C LEU A 74 -1.66 7.50 -0.85
N PHE A 75 -2.61 8.30 -0.36
CA PHE A 75 -3.88 7.78 0.15
C PHE A 75 -4.71 7.12 -0.96
N TRP A 76 -4.84 7.76 -2.12
CA TRP A 76 -5.54 7.18 -3.26
C TRP A 76 -4.84 5.95 -3.84
N HIS A 77 -3.53 5.81 -3.67
CA HIS A 77 -2.82 4.57 -3.97
C HIS A 77 -3.32 3.42 -3.10
N GLU A 78 -3.43 3.62 -1.78
CA GLU A 78 -3.99 2.60 -0.90
C GLU A 78 -5.44 2.29 -1.24
N VAL A 79 -6.26 3.30 -1.51
CA VAL A 79 -7.63 3.10 -2.04
C VAL A 79 -7.62 2.26 -3.32
N GLY A 80 -6.71 2.52 -4.24
CA GLY A 80 -6.52 1.73 -5.45
C GLY A 80 -6.12 0.27 -5.17
N ARG A 81 -5.35 0.02 -4.10
CA ARG A 81 -5.02 -1.34 -3.64
C ARG A 81 -6.24 -2.07 -3.07
N ILE A 82 -7.08 -1.37 -2.32
CA ILE A 82 -8.35 -1.89 -1.78
C ILE A 82 -9.26 -2.32 -2.94
N GLN A 83 -9.48 -1.44 -3.91
CA GLN A 83 -10.31 -1.74 -5.08
C GLN A 83 -9.75 -2.89 -5.94
N ASN A 84 -8.45 -3.20 -5.85
CA ASN A 84 -7.81 -4.29 -6.59
C ASN A 84 -7.80 -5.61 -5.80
N ASP A 85 -8.32 -5.63 -4.57
CA ASP A 85 -8.25 -6.78 -3.66
C ASP A 85 -6.81 -7.28 -3.43
N THR A 86 -5.87 -6.33 -3.34
CA THR A 86 -4.41 -6.59 -3.16
C THR A 86 -3.95 -6.35 -1.71
N ILE A 87 -4.90 -6.29 -0.79
CA ILE A 87 -4.61 -6.18 0.65
C ILE A 87 -4.16 -7.56 1.13
N PRO A 88 -3.07 -7.66 1.89
CA PRO A 88 -2.63 -8.94 2.43
C PRO A 88 -3.70 -9.49 3.37
N ARG A 89 -4.34 -10.60 2.97
CA ARG A 89 -5.24 -11.39 3.83
C ARG A 89 -4.44 -12.22 4.84
N ASP A 90 -4.98 -12.33 6.04
CA ASP A 90 -4.49 -12.99 7.26
C ASP A 90 -3.19 -13.81 7.19
N GLY A 91 -2.27 -13.47 8.10
CA GLY A 91 -0.93 -14.04 8.25
C GLY A 91 -0.84 -15.40 8.95
N TRP A 92 -1.91 -16.20 8.98
CA TRP A 92 -1.89 -17.53 9.62
C TRP A 92 -0.79 -18.45 9.07
N GLU A 93 -0.35 -18.22 7.82
CA GLU A 93 0.78 -18.91 7.18
C GLU A 93 2.08 -18.76 7.99
N MET A 94 2.31 -17.59 8.60
CA MET A 94 3.48 -17.34 9.45
C MET A 94 3.36 -18.04 10.81
N ALA A 95 2.15 -18.09 11.37
CA ALA A 95 1.89 -18.85 12.59
C ALA A 95 2.06 -20.35 12.35
N ALA A 96 1.52 -20.88 11.25
CA ALA A 96 1.65 -22.29 10.87
C ALA A 96 3.11 -22.68 10.62
N LEU A 97 3.90 -21.80 9.99
CA LEU A 97 5.33 -22.00 9.78
C LEU A 97 6.11 -21.99 11.11
N ALA A 98 5.84 -21.02 11.99
CA ALA A 98 6.47 -20.95 13.31
C ALA A 98 6.14 -22.17 14.18
N ILE A 99 4.89 -22.61 14.18
CA ILE A 99 4.44 -23.82 14.88
C ILE A 99 5.10 -25.07 14.28
N GLY A 100 5.13 -25.20 12.95
CA GLY A 100 5.76 -26.34 12.28
C GLY A 100 7.26 -26.46 12.55
N LEU A 101 7.98 -25.33 12.57
CA LEU A 101 9.40 -25.31 12.94
C LEU A 101 9.62 -25.62 14.43
N GLY A 102 8.79 -25.08 15.33
CA GLY A 102 8.87 -25.38 16.76
C GLY A 102 8.55 -26.85 17.09
N GLY A 103 7.53 -27.41 16.44
CA GLY A 103 7.13 -28.82 16.57
C GLY A 103 8.22 -29.78 16.09
N ALA A 104 8.80 -29.51 14.92
CA ALA A 104 9.87 -30.36 14.36
C ALA A 104 11.10 -30.45 15.28
N VAL A 105 11.48 -29.36 15.95
CA VAL A 105 12.62 -29.36 16.91
C VAL A 105 12.27 -30.15 18.18
N GLY A 106 11.04 -30.04 18.68
CA GLY A 106 10.58 -30.82 19.84
C GLY A 106 10.47 -32.31 19.56
N GLU A 107 10.02 -32.69 18.36
CA GLU A 107 9.79 -34.09 17.99
C GLU A 107 11.08 -34.83 17.60
N LEU A 108 12.08 -34.12 17.05
CA LEU A 108 13.44 -34.63 16.88
C LEU A 108 14.06 -35.09 18.22
N TRP A 109 13.68 -34.45 19.32
CA TRP A 109 14.08 -34.84 20.67
C TRP A 109 13.27 -36.01 21.23
N VAL A 110 11.98 -36.11 20.89
CA VAL A 110 11.07 -37.16 21.36
C VAL A 110 11.13 -38.44 20.51
N GLN A 111 11.86 -38.41 19.38
CA GLN A 111 12.03 -39.52 18.43
C GLN A 111 10.70 -40.06 17.84
N ASP A 112 9.65 -39.23 17.80
CA ASP A 112 8.39 -39.60 17.15
C ASP A 112 8.43 -39.27 15.66
N GLY A 113 8.71 -40.28 14.84
CA GLY A 113 8.85 -40.13 13.39
C GLY A 113 7.55 -39.79 12.65
N LEU A 114 6.38 -40.12 13.21
CA LEU A 114 5.09 -39.80 12.56
C LEU A 114 4.78 -38.32 12.66
N LEU A 115 4.95 -37.76 13.86
CA LEU A 115 4.75 -36.35 14.12
C LEU A 115 5.74 -35.49 13.34
N LEU A 116 7.02 -35.90 13.28
CA LEU A 116 8.05 -35.21 12.51
C LEU A 116 7.66 -35.08 11.02
N MET A 117 7.09 -36.13 10.43
CA MET A 117 6.62 -36.11 9.05
C MET A 117 5.44 -35.15 8.84
N LEU A 118 4.52 -35.05 9.81
CA LEU A 118 3.42 -34.08 9.77
C LEU A 118 3.92 -32.64 9.91
N ALA A 119 4.86 -32.39 10.83
CA ALA A 119 5.48 -31.08 11.02
C ALA A 119 6.23 -30.62 9.76
N LEU A 120 7.01 -31.52 9.14
CA LEU A 120 7.69 -31.25 7.87
C LEU A 120 6.70 -31.05 6.70
N GLY A 121 5.60 -31.80 6.66
CA GLY A 121 4.53 -31.62 5.67
C GLY A 121 3.87 -30.24 5.77
N LEU A 122 3.51 -29.80 6.98
CA LEU A 122 2.96 -28.48 7.26
C LEU A 122 3.96 -27.36 6.91
N CYS A 123 5.22 -27.51 7.33
CA CYS A 123 6.27 -26.54 7.05
C CYS A 123 6.59 -26.45 5.54
N GLY A 124 6.61 -27.59 4.83
CA GLY A 124 6.83 -27.64 3.39
C GLY A 124 5.70 -27.00 2.60
N PHE A 125 4.44 -27.30 2.95
CA PHE A 125 3.27 -26.70 2.30
C PHE A 125 3.15 -25.20 2.57
N SER A 126 3.35 -24.77 3.82
CA SER A 126 3.33 -23.33 4.18
C SER A 126 4.47 -22.56 3.50
N SER A 127 5.68 -23.13 3.45
CA SER A 127 6.82 -22.54 2.75
C SER A 127 6.60 -22.42 1.25
N TRP A 128 6.04 -23.46 0.60
CA TRP A 128 5.72 -23.42 -0.84
C TRP A 128 4.66 -22.37 -1.16
N ARG A 129 3.60 -22.30 -0.34
CA ARG A 129 2.55 -21.28 -0.48
C ARG A 129 3.10 -19.86 -0.29
N LEU A 130 3.94 -19.65 0.72
CA LEU A 130 4.61 -18.38 0.98
C LEU A 130 5.55 -17.97 -0.17
N TYR A 131 6.31 -18.93 -0.71
CA TYR A 131 7.19 -18.70 -1.86
C TYR A 131 6.40 -18.27 -3.09
N LYS A 132 5.29 -18.98 -3.41
CA LYS A 132 4.39 -18.62 -4.52
C LYS A 132 3.75 -17.24 -4.32
N ARG A 133 3.45 -16.87 -3.06
CA ARG A 133 2.85 -15.57 -2.69
C ARG A 133 3.85 -14.41 -2.79
N ASN A 134 5.14 -14.66 -2.54
CA ASN A 134 6.22 -13.66 -2.57
C ASN A 134 6.78 -13.40 -3.99
N ASN A 135 5.96 -13.53 -5.03
CA ASN A 135 6.38 -13.19 -6.39
C ASN A 135 6.56 -11.67 -6.53
N ASN A 136 7.79 -11.20 -6.34
CA ASN A 136 8.12 -9.77 -6.31
C ASN A 136 7.63 -9.02 -7.56
N GLN A 137 7.60 -9.66 -8.72
CA GLN A 137 7.11 -9.04 -9.96
C GLN A 137 5.61 -8.79 -9.94
N LYS A 138 4.81 -9.74 -9.42
CA LYS A 138 3.37 -9.58 -9.26
C LYS A 138 3.06 -8.46 -8.26
N THR A 139 3.73 -8.44 -7.11
CA THR A 139 3.54 -7.38 -6.10
C THR A 139 3.94 -5.99 -6.60
N LEU A 140 4.91 -5.91 -7.52
CA LEU A 140 5.31 -4.66 -8.17
C LEU A 140 4.23 -4.22 -9.17
N GLN A 141 3.71 -5.13 -9.99
CA GLN A 141 2.62 -4.85 -10.92
C GLN A 141 1.36 -4.38 -10.19
N GLU A 142 0.98 -5.05 -9.11
CA GLU A 142 -0.15 -4.64 -8.26
C GLU A 142 0.02 -3.22 -7.73
N SER A 143 1.23 -2.85 -7.29
CA SER A 143 1.53 -1.46 -6.89
C SER A 143 1.44 -0.48 -8.06
N ILE A 144 1.91 -0.84 -9.25
CA ILE A 144 1.81 0.02 -10.44
C ILE A 144 0.35 0.22 -10.84
N THR A 145 -0.46 -0.83 -10.84
CA THR A 145 -1.90 -0.75 -11.12
C THR A 145 -2.63 0.10 -10.09
N ALA A 146 -2.23 0.02 -8.81
CA ALA A 146 -2.76 0.90 -7.77
C ALA A 146 -2.34 2.37 -7.99
N ASP A 147 -1.11 2.63 -8.44
CA ASP A 147 -0.64 3.98 -8.83
C ASP A 147 -1.47 4.56 -9.98
N GLU A 148 -1.79 3.75 -11.00
CA GLU A 148 -2.64 4.16 -12.12
C GLU A 148 -4.07 4.49 -11.67
N ARG A 149 -4.64 3.68 -10.76
CA ARG A 149 -5.94 3.97 -10.15
C ARG A 149 -5.90 5.23 -9.30
N ALA A 150 -4.84 5.45 -8.53
CA ALA A 150 -4.68 6.68 -7.75
C ALA A 150 -4.75 7.92 -8.63
N ILE A 151 -4.10 7.88 -9.80
CA ILE A 151 -4.15 8.97 -10.78
C ILE A 151 -5.56 9.14 -11.36
N ALA A 152 -6.23 8.04 -11.71
CA ALA A 152 -7.60 8.09 -12.22
C ALA A 152 -8.60 8.63 -11.18
N ILE A 153 -8.39 8.35 -9.89
CA ILE A 153 -9.17 8.94 -8.80
C ILE A 153 -8.81 10.42 -8.67
N ALA A 154 -7.52 10.78 -8.66
CA ALA A 154 -7.07 12.16 -8.53
C ALA A 154 -7.67 13.07 -9.62
N THR A 155 -7.75 12.59 -10.86
CA THR A 155 -8.35 13.36 -11.96
C THR A 155 -9.86 13.57 -11.78
N ARG A 156 -10.58 12.61 -11.20
CA ARG A 156 -11.99 12.77 -10.82
C ARG A 156 -12.18 13.79 -9.70
N PHE A 157 -11.23 13.89 -8.79
CA PHE A 157 -11.19 14.89 -7.71
C PHE A 157 -10.60 16.24 -8.14
N GLY A 158 -10.39 16.48 -9.45
CA GLY A 158 -10.03 17.78 -10.00
C GLY A 158 -8.54 18.02 -10.24
N TYR A 159 -7.67 17.02 -10.04
CA TYR A 159 -6.27 17.14 -10.43
C TYR A 159 -6.13 17.07 -11.95
N THR A 160 -5.29 17.92 -12.52
CA THR A 160 -4.89 17.74 -13.92
C THR A 160 -3.99 16.51 -14.04
N LEU A 161 -4.08 15.80 -15.18
CA LEU A 161 -3.28 14.60 -15.43
C LEU A 161 -1.77 14.83 -15.19
N PRO A 162 -1.15 15.93 -15.70
CA PRO A 162 0.26 16.19 -15.45
C PRO A 162 0.57 16.47 -13.97
N ASN A 163 -0.34 17.13 -13.24
CA ASN A 163 -0.14 17.41 -11.82
C ASN A 163 -0.21 16.13 -10.99
N ALA A 164 -1.16 15.24 -11.28
CA ALA A 164 -1.28 13.95 -10.60
C ALA A 164 0.02 13.12 -10.73
N TYR A 165 0.58 13.02 -11.95
CA TYR A 165 1.88 12.35 -12.18
C TYR A 165 3.03 13.03 -11.43
N LYS A 166 3.08 14.36 -11.42
CA LYS A 166 4.13 15.13 -10.74
C LYS A 166 4.07 14.95 -9.22
N SER A 167 2.87 15.05 -8.64
CA SER A 167 2.65 14.92 -7.20
C SER A 167 2.99 13.51 -6.71
N LEU A 168 2.50 12.47 -7.39
CA LEU A 168 2.83 11.09 -7.06
C LEU A 168 4.33 10.79 -7.23
N GLY A 169 4.95 11.30 -8.32
CA GLY A 169 6.38 11.15 -8.55
C GLY A 169 7.24 11.86 -7.51
N SER A 170 6.79 13.02 -7.02
CA SER A 170 7.46 13.72 -5.91
C SER A 170 7.30 12.97 -4.59
N ALA A 171 6.12 12.42 -4.31
CA ALA A 171 5.87 11.61 -3.12
C ALA A 171 6.79 10.38 -3.09
N LEU A 172 6.92 9.65 -4.20
CA LEU A 172 7.80 8.50 -4.31
C LEU A 172 9.27 8.86 -4.08
N LYS A 173 9.73 10.03 -4.55
CA LYS A 173 11.10 10.51 -4.28
C LYS A 173 11.33 10.77 -2.80
N THR A 174 10.40 11.47 -2.15
CA THR A 174 10.45 11.71 -0.71
C THR A 174 10.47 10.39 0.08
N LEU A 175 9.65 9.40 -0.33
CA LEU A 175 9.67 8.06 0.27
C LEU A 175 11.01 7.32 0.06
N ILE A 176 11.64 7.46 -1.12
CA ILE A 176 12.96 6.85 -1.40
C ILE A 176 14.04 7.42 -0.46
N GLU A 177 14.03 8.73 -0.24
CA GLU A 177 14.99 9.44 0.62
C GLU A 177 14.78 9.08 2.10
N GLN A 178 13.52 9.01 2.54
CA GLN A 178 13.18 8.72 3.93
C GLN A 178 13.29 7.23 4.30
N THR A 179 13.33 6.32 3.32
CA THR A 179 13.31 4.87 3.59
C THR A 179 14.73 4.33 3.80
N PRO A 180 15.09 3.83 5.00
CA PRO A 180 16.41 3.25 5.26
C PRO A 180 16.56 1.82 4.68
N LYS A 181 15.45 1.06 4.59
CA LYS A 181 15.46 -0.35 4.17
C LYS A 181 15.66 -0.49 2.66
N LYS A 182 16.76 -1.13 2.23
CA LYS A 182 17.13 -1.33 0.81
C LYS A 182 16.02 -1.95 -0.03
N ARG A 183 15.41 -3.05 0.40
CA ARG A 183 14.35 -3.75 -0.35
C ARG A 183 13.12 -2.86 -0.60
N GLN A 184 12.71 -2.08 0.39
CA GLN A 184 11.55 -1.18 0.27
C GLN A 184 11.89 0.02 -0.61
N ARG A 185 13.11 0.56 -0.48
CA ARG A 185 13.63 1.62 -1.36
C ARG A 185 13.66 1.17 -2.83
N ASP A 186 14.17 -0.02 -3.11
CA ASP A 186 14.21 -0.59 -4.47
C ASP A 186 12.81 -0.73 -5.08
N ARG A 187 11.79 -1.04 -4.26
CA ARG A 187 10.38 -1.08 -4.71
C ARG A 187 9.89 0.30 -5.13
N TYR A 188 10.18 1.35 -4.35
CA TYR A 188 9.79 2.71 -4.70
C TYR A 188 10.53 3.23 -5.94
N ILE A 189 11.80 2.89 -6.12
CA ILE A 189 12.57 3.22 -7.33
C ILE A 189 11.91 2.60 -8.57
N LYS A 190 11.61 1.30 -8.53
CA LYS A 190 10.94 0.61 -9.65
C LYS A 190 9.56 1.16 -9.94
N ARG A 191 8.78 1.52 -8.92
CA ARG A 191 7.48 2.21 -9.08
C ARG A 191 7.66 3.57 -9.75
N LEU A 192 8.66 4.35 -9.34
CA LEU A 192 8.96 5.66 -9.93
C LEU A 192 9.36 5.54 -11.41
N GLU A 193 10.15 4.53 -11.77
CA GLU A 193 10.51 4.25 -13.17
C GLU A 193 9.28 3.88 -14.01
N ALA A 194 8.41 3.00 -13.50
CA ALA A 194 7.16 2.64 -14.14
C ALA A 194 6.24 3.85 -14.32
N LEU A 195 6.13 4.71 -13.30
CA LEU A 195 5.35 5.94 -13.34
C LEU A 195 5.85 6.92 -14.40
N LYS A 196 7.17 7.07 -14.56
CA LYS A 196 7.75 7.91 -15.63
C LYS A 196 7.39 7.37 -17.01
N LYS A 197 7.42 6.04 -17.19
CA LYS A 197 7.04 5.40 -18.45
C LYS A 197 5.56 5.60 -18.76
N SER A 198 4.67 5.46 -17.78
CA SER A 198 3.23 5.68 -17.98
C SER A 198 2.92 7.17 -18.24
N ALA A 199 3.61 8.09 -17.57
CA ALA A 199 3.49 9.53 -17.83
C ALA A 199 3.92 9.90 -19.27
N ALA A 200 5.03 9.32 -19.76
CA ALA A 200 5.49 9.52 -21.14
C ALA A 200 4.45 9.02 -22.15
N LYS A 201 3.93 7.80 -21.95
CA LYS A 201 2.88 7.23 -22.79
C LYS A 201 1.61 8.09 -22.79
N ALA A 202 1.15 8.55 -21.63
CA ALA A 202 -0.02 9.41 -21.52
C ALA A 202 0.17 10.75 -22.25
N LYS A 203 1.38 11.33 -22.20
CA LYS A 203 1.72 12.56 -22.93
C LYS A 203 1.74 12.33 -24.45
N GLU A 204 2.24 11.19 -24.91
CA GLU A 204 2.23 10.82 -26.33
C GLU A 204 0.80 10.64 -26.84
N SER A 205 -0.05 9.93 -26.12
CA SER A 205 -1.47 9.76 -26.47
C SER A 205 -2.19 11.11 -26.56
N ALA A 206 -2.02 12.00 -25.58
CA ALA A 206 -2.62 13.34 -25.61
C ALA A 206 -2.11 14.20 -26.79
N ARG A 207 -0.86 13.99 -27.22
CA ARG A 207 -0.30 14.68 -28.40
C ARG A 207 -0.86 14.12 -29.71
N ALA A 208 -1.05 12.81 -29.80
CA ALA A 208 -1.64 12.16 -30.95
C ALA A 208 -3.10 12.60 -31.15
N GLU A 209 -3.92 12.56 -30.09
CA GLU A 209 -5.32 13.02 -30.12
C GLU A 209 -5.45 14.49 -30.55
N ARG A 210 -4.56 15.36 -30.05
CA ARG A 210 -4.54 16.78 -30.44
C ARG A 210 -4.07 16.99 -31.89
N GLY A 211 -3.22 16.11 -32.42
CA GLY A 211 -2.77 16.14 -33.80
C GLY A 211 -3.87 15.73 -34.78
N ASP A 212 -4.61 14.69 -34.43
CA ASP A 212 -5.74 14.17 -35.22
C ASP A 212 -6.88 15.20 -35.30
N MET A 213 -7.22 15.82 -34.16
CA MET A 213 -8.22 16.90 -34.11
C MET A 213 -7.81 18.13 -34.94
N ARG A 214 -6.51 18.38 -35.16
CA ARG A 214 -6.01 19.47 -36.01
C ARG A 214 -5.98 19.13 -37.50
N SER A 215 -6.00 17.84 -37.86
CA SER A 215 -6.06 17.39 -39.25
C SER A 215 -7.49 17.22 -39.77
N ALA A 216 -8.48 17.25 -38.88
CA ALA A 216 -9.90 17.11 -39.17
C ALA A 216 -10.64 18.46 -39.42
N TYR A 217 -9.92 19.58 -39.34
CA TYR A 217 -10.38 20.94 -39.68
C TYR A 217 -9.52 21.50 -40.82
#